data_AF-A0A445HCL6-F1
#
_entry.id   AF-A0A445HCL6-F1
#
_cell.length_a   1.000
_cell.length_b   1.000
_cell.length_c   1.000
_cell.angle_alpha   90.00
_cell.angle_beta   90.00
_cell.angle_gamma   90.00
#
_symmetry.space_group_name_H-M   'P 1'
#
loop_
_entity.id
_entity.type
_entity.pdbx_description
1 polymer ?
#
loop_
_entity_poly.entity_id
_entity_poly.type
_entity_poly.pdbx_seq_one_letter_code
_entity_poly.pdbx_strand_id
1 'polypeptide(L)'
;MNFQNSLELFSINAFGKTYPKKGYEELSKRAVEYAGNFSADIGTRSLLDKALISITSDGDHVDMHDLIQQMGREVVRQESIENPGQRSRLWNPEEVYDVLTNNRGNGAVEGICLDMTQITYMNLSSNAFRKMSNLRLLAFKSYQDFEIINSVYLPKGLECLHKSLRYFEWDGYPLESLPSTFCSEKLVEFSMPYSNVKKLWHGVQVHMIHISITRQDPY
;
A
#
# COMPACT_ATOMS: atom_id res chain seq x y z
N MET A 1 -14.11 -15.51 -0.38
CA MET A 1 -13.59 -16.79 0.15
C MET A 1 -14.32 -17.06 1.47
N ASN A 2 -14.81 -18.27 1.71
CA ASN A 2 -15.49 -18.59 2.99
C ASN A 2 -14.45 -18.98 4.05
N PHE A 3 -14.82 -18.91 5.33
CA PHE A 3 -13.91 -19.18 6.45
C PHE A 3 -13.19 -20.54 6.34
N GLN A 4 -13.92 -21.57 5.89
CA GLN A 4 -13.39 -22.91 5.76
C GLN A 4 -12.28 -22.99 4.70
N ASN A 5 -12.48 -22.36 3.54
CA ASN A 5 -11.48 -22.29 2.48
C ASN A 5 -10.24 -21.50 2.91
N SER A 6 -10.43 -20.41 3.67
CA SER A 6 -9.32 -19.60 4.18
C SER A 6 -8.49 -20.34 5.24
N LEU A 7 -9.13 -21.14 6.09
CA LEU A 7 -8.47 -21.98 7.09
C LEU A 7 -7.69 -23.13 6.47
N GLU A 8 -8.24 -23.74 5.42
CA GLU A 8 -7.57 -24.80 4.66
C GLU A 8 -6.31 -24.25 3.97
N LEU A 9 -6.44 -23.11 3.28
CA LEU A 9 -5.31 -22.46 2.60
C LEU A 9 -4.20 -22.03 3.58
N PHE A 10 -4.58 -21.45 4.72
CA PHE A 10 -3.64 -21.11 5.79
C PHE A 10 -2.91 -22.34 6.31
N SER A 11 -3.64 -23.44 6.55
CA SER A 11 -3.06 -24.67 7.09
C SER A 11 -2.09 -25.33 6.12
N ILE A 12 -2.40 -25.31 4.81
CA ILE A 12 -1.54 -25.86 3.77
C ILE A 12 -0.20 -25.12 3.78
N ASN A 13 -0.23 -23.80 3.85
CA ASN A 13 0.98 -22.98 3.82
C ASN A 13 1.77 -23.03 5.15
N ALA A 14 1.08 -22.98 6.29
CA ALA A 14 1.74 -22.94 7.60
C ALA A 14 2.26 -24.32 8.07
N PHE A 15 1.58 -25.41 7.70
CA PHE A 15 1.85 -26.75 8.24
C PHE A 15 2.04 -27.83 7.17
N GLY A 16 1.91 -27.50 5.88
CA GLY A 16 1.97 -28.47 4.78
C GLY A 16 0.77 -29.42 4.75
N LYS A 17 -0.37 -29.05 5.35
CA LYS A 17 -1.55 -29.93 5.51
C LYS A 17 -2.86 -29.16 5.35
N THR A 18 -3.91 -29.81 4.88
CA THR A 18 -5.25 -29.19 4.71
C THR A 18 -5.98 -28.83 6.00
N TYR A 19 -5.38 -29.15 7.16
CA TYR A 19 -5.95 -28.86 8.47
C TYR A 19 -4.85 -28.39 9.44
N PRO A 20 -5.21 -27.60 10.47
CA PRO A 20 -4.25 -27.16 11.46
C PRO A 20 -3.59 -28.34 12.17
N LYS A 21 -2.30 -28.20 12.51
CA LYS A 21 -1.61 -29.19 13.33
C LYS A 21 -2.31 -29.31 14.69
N LYS A 22 -2.40 -30.54 15.23
CA LYS A 22 -3.02 -30.81 16.54
C LYS A 22 -2.42 -29.91 17.63
N GLY A 23 -3.27 -29.14 18.32
CA GLY A 23 -2.89 -28.12 19.30
C GLY A 23 -2.84 -26.68 18.76
N TYR A 24 -2.95 -26.48 17.45
CA TYR A 24 -2.93 -25.18 16.77
C TYR A 24 -4.27 -24.80 16.12
N GLU A 25 -5.31 -25.63 16.27
CA GLU A 25 -6.62 -25.44 15.63
C GLU A 25 -7.23 -24.08 15.96
N GLU A 26 -7.20 -23.70 17.23
CA GLU A 26 -7.75 -22.44 17.71
C GLU A 26 -6.92 -21.24 17.23
N LEU A 27 -5.60 -21.39 17.16
CA LEU A 27 -4.71 -20.34 16.66
C LEU A 27 -4.90 -20.10 15.17
N SER A 28 -5.05 -21.15 14.37
CA SER A 28 -5.30 -21.07 12.93
C SER A 28 -6.67 -20.45 12.63
N LYS A 29 -7.72 -20.83 13.38
CA LYS A 29 -9.06 -20.22 13.25
C LYS A 29 -9.01 -18.73 13.56
N ARG A 30 -8.36 -18.36 14.65
CA ARG A 30 -8.16 -16.95 15.02
C ARG A 30 -7.38 -16.21 13.95
N ALA A 31 -6.26 -16.74 13.47
CA ALA A 31 -5.45 -16.08 12.43
C ALA A 31 -6.28 -15.74 11.17
N VAL A 32 -7.18 -16.64 10.78
CA VAL A 32 -8.10 -16.46 9.64
C VAL A 32 -9.19 -15.42 9.95
N GLU A 33 -9.77 -15.44 11.15
CA GLU A 33 -10.73 -14.42 11.60
C GLU A 33 -10.11 -13.03 11.70
N TYR A 34 -8.88 -12.93 12.22
CA TYR A 34 -8.15 -11.66 12.35
C TYR A 34 -7.82 -11.01 11.01
N ALA A 35 -7.52 -11.81 9.99
CA ALA A 35 -7.32 -11.30 8.63
C ALA A 35 -8.61 -10.75 8.00
N GLY A 36 -9.78 -11.07 8.58
CA GLY A 36 -11.09 -10.79 7.99
C GLY A 36 -11.89 -9.63 8.60
N ASN A 37 -11.66 -9.22 9.86
CA ASN A 37 -12.61 -8.29 10.51
C ASN A 37 -12.14 -7.65 11.84
N PHE A 38 -11.49 -6.48 11.86
CA PHE A 38 -11.38 -5.66 13.10
C PHE A 38 -11.22 -4.15 12.83
N SER A 39 -11.69 -3.33 13.78
CA SER A 39 -11.29 -1.91 13.86
C SER A 39 -9.77 -1.83 14.06
N ALA A 40 -9.15 -0.76 13.56
CA ALA A 40 -7.70 -0.59 13.60
C ALA A 40 -7.17 -0.84 15.03
N ASP A 41 -7.78 -0.26 16.06
CA ASP A 41 -7.30 -0.38 17.45
C ASP A 41 -7.34 -1.82 18.00
N ILE A 42 -8.41 -2.57 17.72
CA ILE A 42 -8.57 -3.95 18.20
C ILE A 42 -7.62 -4.89 17.42
N GLY A 43 -7.50 -4.66 16.10
CA GLY A 43 -6.57 -5.39 15.25
C GLY A 43 -5.13 -5.20 15.70
N THR A 44 -4.70 -3.95 15.86
CA THR A 44 -3.32 -3.60 16.25
C THR A 44 -2.98 -4.15 17.64
N ARG A 45 -3.87 -4.01 18.63
CA ARG A 45 -3.65 -4.58 19.96
C ARG A 45 -3.53 -6.10 19.93
N SER A 46 -4.37 -6.77 19.13
CA SER A 46 -4.24 -8.23 18.99
C SER A 46 -2.93 -8.66 18.31
N LEU A 47 -2.41 -7.87 17.35
CA LEU A 47 -1.13 -8.17 16.71
C LEU A 47 0.03 -7.99 17.69
N LEU A 48 -0.04 -6.96 18.56
CA LEU A 48 0.92 -6.73 19.66
C LEU A 48 0.89 -7.85 20.70
N ASP A 49 -0.30 -8.23 21.18
CA ASP A 49 -0.48 -9.30 22.17
C ASP A 49 0.08 -10.64 21.68
N LYS A 50 0.16 -10.83 20.36
CA LYS A 50 0.72 -12.02 19.71
C LYS A 50 2.18 -11.88 19.29
N ALA A 51 2.83 -10.77 19.61
CA ALA A 51 4.18 -10.43 19.19
C ALA A 51 4.40 -10.53 17.67
N LEU A 52 3.34 -10.28 16.87
CA LEU A 52 3.43 -10.27 15.41
C LEU A 52 3.91 -8.92 14.88
N ILE A 53 3.67 -7.87 15.66
CA ILE A 53 4.21 -6.54 15.48
C ILE A 53 4.72 -6.05 16.84
N SER A 54 5.63 -5.09 16.81
CA SER A 54 6.06 -4.32 17.96
C SER A 54 5.89 -2.83 17.69
N ILE A 55 5.78 -2.02 18.74
CA ILE A 55 5.91 -0.57 18.61
C ILE A 55 7.37 -0.24 18.91
N THR A 56 7.99 0.58 18.07
CA THR A 56 9.36 1.08 18.27
C THR A 56 9.48 1.85 19.58
N SER A 57 10.69 2.00 20.11
CA SER A 57 10.91 2.61 21.42
C SER A 57 10.48 4.07 21.52
N ASP A 58 10.41 4.79 20.40
CA ASP A 58 9.89 6.15 20.29
C ASP A 58 8.35 6.22 20.33
N GLY A 59 7.65 5.09 20.15
CA GLY A 59 6.19 5.00 20.18
C GLY A 59 5.52 5.29 18.83
N ASP A 60 6.28 5.68 17.81
CA ASP A 60 5.75 6.29 16.59
C ASP A 60 5.67 5.32 15.40
N HIS A 61 6.36 4.18 15.47
CA HIS A 61 6.41 3.21 14.38
C HIS A 61 6.00 1.81 14.81
N VAL A 62 5.35 1.11 13.88
CA VAL A 62 5.05 -0.30 14.00
C VAL A 62 6.14 -1.07 13.27
N ASP A 63 6.83 -1.93 13.99
CA ASP A 63 7.82 -2.85 13.46
C ASP A 63 7.24 -4.26 13.34
N MET A 64 7.74 -5.03 12.38
CA MET A 64 7.32 -6.40 12.12
C MET A 64 8.54 -7.22 11.76
N HIS A 65 8.72 -8.36 12.42
CA HIS A 65 9.84 -9.25 12.13
C HIS A 65 9.85 -9.71 10.67
N ASP A 66 11.02 -9.76 10.04
CA ASP A 66 11.18 -10.05 8.60
C ASP A 66 10.47 -11.32 8.14
N LEU A 67 10.52 -12.41 8.93
CA LEU A 67 9.82 -13.66 8.62
C LEU A 67 8.29 -13.50 8.53
N ILE A 68 7.69 -12.66 9.37
CA ILE A 68 6.25 -12.39 9.34
C ILE A 68 5.92 -11.56 8.10
N GLN A 69 6.76 -10.58 7.78
CA GLN A 69 6.60 -9.82 6.55
C GLN A 69 6.73 -10.73 5.33
N GLN A 70 7.72 -11.63 5.29
CA GLN A 70 7.91 -12.61 4.22
C GLN A 70 6.68 -13.50 4.05
N MET A 71 6.11 -14.00 5.15
CA MET A 71 4.86 -14.76 5.12
C MET A 71 3.70 -13.94 4.56
N GLY A 72 3.52 -12.69 5.00
CA GLY A 72 2.47 -11.81 4.49
C GLY A 72 2.62 -11.52 3.00
N ARG A 73 3.86 -11.29 2.55
CA ARG A 73 4.21 -11.13 1.13
C ARG A 73 3.89 -12.38 0.31
N GLU A 74 4.19 -13.56 0.84
CA GLU A 74 3.90 -14.83 0.16
C GLU A 74 2.40 -15.07 0.03
N VAL A 75 1.60 -14.76 1.05
CA VAL A 75 0.13 -14.84 0.97
C VAL A 75 -0.40 -14.00 -0.19
N VAL A 76 0.09 -12.77 -0.35
CA VAL A 76 -0.33 -11.91 -1.47
C VAL A 76 0.20 -12.42 -2.80
N ARG A 77 1.43 -12.97 -2.86
CA ARG A 77 1.96 -13.58 -4.08
C ARG A 77 1.09 -14.73 -4.57
N GLN A 78 0.52 -15.52 -3.65
CA GLN A 78 -0.38 -16.64 -3.95
C GLN A 78 -1.77 -16.20 -4.47
N GLU A 79 -2.16 -14.94 -4.28
CA GLU A 79 -3.40 -14.43 -4.89
C GLU A 79 -3.34 -14.48 -6.42
N SER A 80 -2.15 -14.27 -7.00
CA SER A 80 -1.89 -14.51 -8.42
C SER A 80 -0.39 -14.67 -8.66
N ILE A 81 0.06 -15.91 -8.85
CA ILE A 81 1.49 -16.21 -9.02
C ILE A 81 2.05 -15.53 -10.27
N GLU A 82 1.33 -15.63 -11.40
CA GLU A 82 1.82 -15.18 -12.71
C GLU A 82 1.54 -13.70 -13.01
N ASN A 83 0.50 -13.12 -12.39
CA ASN A 83 0.02 -11.79 -12.76
C ASN A 83 -0.01 -10.86 -11.54
N PRO A 84 1.08 -10.12 -11.26
CA PRO A 84 1.13 -9.18 -10.14
C PRO A 84 -0.02 -8.17 -10.14
N GLY A 85 -0.46 -7.69 -11.32
CA GLY A 85 -1.59 -6.75 -11.45
C GLY A 85 -2.97 -7.28 -11.00
N GLN A 86 -3.07 -8.56 -10.63
CA GLN A 86 -4.27 -9.16 -10.02
C GLN A 86 -4.13 -9.43 -8.51
N ARG A 87 -3.01 -9.03 -7.90
CA ARG A 87 -2.79 -9.12 -6.46
C ARG A 87 -3.37 -7.89 -5.76
N SER A 88 -3.75 -8.06 -4.51
CA SER A 88 -4.26 -7.01 -3.63
C SER A 88 -3.21 -5.95 -3.31
N ARG A 89 -1.94 -6.34 -3.23
CA ARG A 89 -0.83 -5.46 -2.85
C ARG A 89 0.37 -5.66 -3.76
N LEU A 90 1.05 -4.56 -4.07
CA LEU A 90 2.30 -4.51 -4.82
C LEU A 90 3.35 -3.75 -4.01
N TRP A 91 4.55 -4.30 -3.92
CA TRP A 91 5.70 -3.68 -3.24
C TRP A 91 7.05 -3.96 -3.91
N ASN A 92 7.15 -5.01 -4.75
CA ASN A 92 8.38 -5.30 -5.47
C ASN A 92 8.56 -4.25 -6.59
N PRO A 93 9.71 -3.54 -6.65
CA PRO A 93 9.90 -2.46 -7.61
C PRO A 93 9.74 -2.87 -9.09
N GLU A 94 10.25 -4.04 -9.47
CA GLU A 94 10.16 -4.54 -10.84
C GLU A 94 8.72 -4.88 -11.22
N GLU A 95 7.97 -5.52 -10.31
CA GLU A 95 6.56 -5.84 -10.51
C GLU A 95 5.70 -4.56 -10.58
N VAL A 96 5.94 -3.60 -9.68
CA VAL A 96 5.25 -2.30 -9.71
C VAL A 96 5.54 -1.58 -11.02
N TYR A 97 6.80 -1.55 -11.44
CA TYR A 97 7.22 -0.98 -12.72
C TYR A 97 6.46 -1.60 -13.89
N ASP A 98 6.47 -2.93 -14.01
CA ASP A 98 5.78 -3.61 -15.10
C ASP A 98 4.27 -3.34 -15.08
N VAL A 99 3.64 -3.44 -13.90
CA VAL A 99 2.19 -3.30 -13.76
C VAL A 99 1.73 -1.90 -14.12
N LEU A 100 2.43 -0.87 -13.65
CA LEU A 100 2.03 0.52 -13.85
C LEU A 100 2.36 1.02 -15.26
N THR A 101 3.55 0.72 -15.77
CA THR A 101 3.99 1.18 -17.10
C THR A 101 3.15 0.54 -18.21
N ASN A 102 2.71 -0.70 -18.02
CA ASN A 102 1.88 -1.43 -18.98
C ASN A 102 0.37 -1.40 -18.68
N ASN A 103 -0.09 -0.62 -17.68
CA ASN A 103 -1.50 -0.52 -17.29
C ASN A 103 -2.18 -1.89 -17.04
N ARG A 104 -1.44 -2.82 -16.42
CA ARG A 104 -1.89 -4.22 -16.16
C ARG A 104 -2.67 -4.38 -14.87
N GLY A 105 -2.60 -3.40 -13.96
CA GLY A 105 -3.36 -3.43 -12.70
C GLY A 105 -4.86 -3.34 -12.94
N ASN A 106 -5.64 -4.00 -12.10
CA ASN A 106 -7.10 -4.00 -12.17
C ASN A 106 -7.72 -3.75 -10.78
N GLY A 107 -9.03 -3.95 -10.66
CA GLY A 107 -9.77 -3.74 -9.40
C GLY A 107 -9.35 -4.64 -8.24
N ALA A 108 -8.50 -5.64 -8.44
CA ALA A 108 -7.93 -6.41 -7.33
C ALA A 108 -6.91 -5.59 -6.53
N VAL A 109 -6.18 -4.68 -7.19
CA VAL A 109 -5.12 -3.89 -6.55
C VAL A 109 -5.71 -2.88 -5.58
N GLU A 110 -5.41 -3.06 -4.30
CA GLU A 110 -5.82 -2.20 -3.19
C GLU A 110 -4.67 -1.37 -2.63
N GLY A 111 -3.41 -1.83 -2.76
CA GLY A 111 -2.24 -1.13 -2.21
C GLY A 111 -1.02 -1.20 -3.12
N ILE A 112 -0.33 -0.08 -3.27
CA ILE A 112 0.93 0.01 -4.00
C ILE A 112 1.92 0.77 -3.13
N CYS A 113 3.02 0.11 -2.80
CA CYS A 113 4.19 0.74 -2.18
C CYS A 113 5.35 0.63 -3.16
N LEU A 114 6.09 1.71 -3.36
CA LEU A 114 7.25 1.73 -4.22
C LEU A 114 8.37 2.51 -3.55
N ASP A 115 9.50 1.85 -3.38
CA ASP A 115 10.77 2.53 -3.17
C ASP A 115 11.30 3.01 -4.53
N MET A 116 11.21 4.32 -4.77
CA MET A 116 11.63 4.92 -6.02
C MET A 116 13.15 4.91 -6.20
N THR A 117 13.93 4.72 -5.13
CA THR A 117 15.39 4.62 -5.21
C THR A 117 15.84 3.31 -5.89
N GLN A 118 14.96 2.31 -5.94
CA GLN A 118 15.19 1.02 -6.58
C GLN A 118 14.79 1.00 -8.06
N ILE A 119 14.37 2.14 -8.62
CA ILE A 119 13.98 2.28 -10.03
C ILE A 119 14.72 3.46 -10.63
N THR A 120 15.27 3.29 -11.83
CA THR A 120 15.99 4.37 -12.53
C THR A 120 15.05 5.35 -13.22
N TYR A 121 13.99 4.84 -13.86
CA TYR A 121 13.10 5.66 -14.69
C TYR A 121 11.78 4.93 -14.91
N MET A 122 10.64 5.60 -14.69
CA MET A 122 9.29 5.07 -14.90
C MET A 122 8.38 6.12 -15.53
N ASN A 123 7.92 5.86 -16.75
CA ASN A 123 6.94 6.71 -17.43
C ASN A 123 5.52 6.21 -17.17
N LEU A 124 4.75 6.96 -16.38
CA LEU A 124 3.36 6.66 -16.15
C LEU A 124 2.47 7.33 -17.20
N SER A 125 1.54 6.52 -17.74
CA SER A 125 0.47 7.05 -18.56
C SER A 125 -0.53 7.83 -17.70
N SER A 126 -1.27 8.77 -18.30
CA SER A 126 -2.30 9.53 -17.57
C SER A 126 -3.39 8.64 -16.96
N ASN A 127 -3.54 7.42 -17.47
CA ASN A 127 -4.54 6.44 -17.05
C ASN A 127 -3.96 5.29 -16.20
N ALA A 128 -2.74 5.42 -15.67
CA ALA A 128 -2.04 4.37 -14.92
C ALA A 128 -2.91 3.70 -13.84
N PHE A 129 -3.68 4.49 -13.09
CA PHE A 129 -4.51 3.99 -11.99
C PHE A 129 -5.99 3.77 -12.37
N ARG A 130 -6.39 4.04 -13.62
CA ARG A 130 -7.81 4.06 -14.01
C ARG A 130 -8.54 2.75 -13.76
N LYS A 131 -7.88 1.61 -13.99
CA LYS A 131 -8.47 0.27 -13.80
C LYS A 131 -8.43 -0.22 -12.35
N MET A 132 -7.71 0.46 -11.45
CA MET A 132 -7.50 0.05 -10.05
C MET A 132 -8.54 0.73 -9.14
N SER A 133 -9.82 0.44 -9.39
CA SER A 133 -10.94 1.13 -8.74
C SER A 133 -11.04 0.94 -7.21
N ASN A 134 -10.31 -0.04 -6.67
CA ASN A 134 -10.28 -0.35 -5.23
C ASN A 134 -8.97 0.10 -4.57
N LEU A 135 -8.14 0.88 -5.26
CA LEU A 135 -6.87 1.39 -4.71
C LEU A 135 -7.15 2.27 -3.48
N ARG A 136 -6.55 1.89 -2.36
CA ARG A 136 -6.71 2.50 -1.03
C ARG A 136 -5.41 3.05 -0.48
N LEU A 137 -4.27 2.46 -0.86
CA LEU A 137 -2.95 2.89 -0.45
C LEU A 137 -2.08 3.09 -1.69
N LEU A 138 -1.52 4.29 -1.82
CA LEU A 138 -0.49 4.60 -2.80
C LEU A 138 0.66 5.29 -2.06
N ALA A 139 1.84 4.68 -2.07
CA ALA A 139 3.01 5.17 -1.36
C ALA A 139 4.24 5.08 -2.24
N PHE A 140 4.69 6.19 -2.82
CA PHE A 140 5.93 6.30 -3.59
C PHE A 140 6.95 7.07 -2.76
N LYS A 141 7.94 6.36 -2.25
CA LYS A 141 8.89 6.85 -1.25
C LYS A 141 10.30 6.94 -1.81
N SER A 142 11.06 7.93 -1.35
CA SER A 142 12.48 8.08 -1.63
C SER A 142 13.26 7.94 -0.32
N TYR A 143 13.85 6.76 -0.06
CA TYR A 143 14.57 6.49 1.19
C TYR A 143 16.05 6.96 1.16
N GLN A 144 16.40 7.98 0.38
CA GLN A 144 17.76 8.55 0.39
C GLN A 144 17.81 9.86 1.16
N ASP A 145 18.79 9.97 2.06
CA ASP A 145 18.93 11.07 3.02
C ASP A 145 19.33 12.43 2.40
N PHE A 146 19.85 12.44 1.16
CA PHE A 146 20.52 13.63 0.60
C PHE A 146 19.98 14.11 -0.74
N GLU A 147 19.35 13.24 -1.55
CA GLU A 147 18.75 13.64 -2.84
C GLU A 147 17.44 12.89 -3.07
N ILE A 148 16.42 13.63 -3.46
CA ILE A 148 15.12 13.06 -3.80
C ILE A 148 15.20 12.55 -5.22
N ILE A 149 15.14 11.24 -5.35
CA ILE A 149 15.09 10.60 -6.65
C ILE A 149 13.66 10.68 -7.16
N ASN A 150 13.44 11.54 -8.17
CA ASN A 150 12.18 11.57 -8.92
C ASN A 150 12.27 10.66 -10.15
N SER A 151 12.15 9.35 -9.91
CA SER A 151 12.19 8.35 -10.99
C SER A 151 10.88 8.24 -11.76
N VAL A 152 9.79 8.90 -11.31
CA VAL A 152 8.45 8.73 -11.87
C VAL A 152 8.02 9.97 -12.66
N TYR A 153 7.77 9.78 -13.94
CA TYR A 153 7.44 10.85 -14.89
C TYR A 153 6.01 10.71 -15.39
N LEU A 154 5.29 11.84 -15.45
CA LEU A 154 3.90 11.95 -15.88
C LEU A 154 3.79 12.98 -17.02
N PRO A 155 4.32 12.70 -18.22
CA PRO A 155 4.42 13.69 -19.30
C PRO A 155 3.06 14.18 -19.82
N LYS A 156 2.00 13.37 -19.65
CA LYS A 156 0.62 13.72 -20.01
C LYS A 156 -0.23 14.06 -18.78
N GLY A 157 0.39 14.28 -17.62
CA GLY A 157 -0.28 14.42 -16.35
C GLY A 157 -0.94 13.12 -15.88
N LEU A 158 -1.84 13.25 -14.92
CA LEU A 158 -2.60 12.15 -14.34
C LEU A 158 -4.10 12.46 -14.43
N GLU A 159 -4.89 11.54 -15.00
CA GLU A 159 -6.31 11.74 -15.28
C GLU A 159 -7.17 11.42 -14.06
N CYS A 160 -6.79 10.39 -13.30
CA CYS A 160 -7.58 9.96 -12.15
C CYS A 160 -6.79 9.40 -10.97
N LEU A 161 -7.35 9.69 -9.80
CA LEU A 161 -7.07 9.04 -8.52
C LEU A 161 -8.42 8.70 -7.88
N HIS A 162 -8.61 7.43 -7.49
CA HIS A 162 -9.91 6.95 -7.03
C HIS A 162 -10.26 7.47 -5.64
N LYS A 163 -11.54 7.80 -5.42
CA LYS A 163 -12.09 8.20 -4.12
C LYS A 163 -12.00 7.15 -3.00
N SER A 164 -11.57 5.94 -3.33
CA SER A 164 -11.29 4.86 -2.38
C SER A 164 -9.98 5.06 -1.63
N LEU A 165 -9.10 5.95 -2.10
CA LEU A 165 -7.83 6.25 -1.45
C LEU A 165 -8.02 6.68 0.00
N ARG A 166 -7.24 6.05 0.87
CA ARG A 166 -7.18 6.29 2.31
C ARG A 166 -5.78 6.75 2.74
N TYR A 167 -4.77 6.33 2.02
CA TYR A 167 -3.38 6.71 2.24
C TYR A 167 -2.77 7.12 0.91
N PHE A 168 -2.21 8.33 0.87
CA PHE A 168 -1.50 8.84 -0.28
C PHE A 168 -0.18 9.44 0.18
N GLU A 169 0.91 8.85 -0.26
CA GLU A 169 2.26 9.36 -0.07
C GLU A 169 2.99 9.35 -1.41
N TRP A 170 3.55 10.49 -1.80
CA TRP A 170 4.32 10.58 -3.04
C TRP A 170 5.40 11.65 -2.93
N ASP A 171 6.61 11.19 -2.65
CA ASP A 171 7.80 12.04 -2.53
C ASP A 171 8.17 12.61 -3.89
N GLY A 172 8.45 13.91 -3.95
CA GLY A 172 8.83 14.56 -5.21
C GLY A 172 7.72 14.54 -6.27
N TYR A 173 6.44 14.51 -5.86
CA TYR A 173 5.30 14.44 -6.80
C TYR A 173 5.47 15.44 -7.97
N PRO A 174 5.49 14.97 -9.23
CA PRO A 174 6.04 15.76 -10.34
C PRO A 174 5.08 16.82 -10.89
N LEU A 175 3.77 16.71 -10.64
CA LEU A 175 2.77 17.63 -11.21
C LEU A 175 2.50 18.82 -10.29
N GLU A 176 2.10 19.95 -10.88
CA GLU A 176 1.78 21.18 -10.13
C GLU A 176 0.42 21.14 -9.41
N SER A 177 -0.42 20.17 -9.75
CA SER A 177 -1.75 19.97 -9.17
C SER A 177 -2.14 18.50 -9.22
N LEU A 178 -2.98 18.09 -8.27
CA LEU A 178 -3.64 16.78 -8.31
C LEU A 178 -4.68 16.72 -9.45
N PRO A 179 -5.05 15.52 -9.92
CA PRO A 179 -6.15 15.35 -10.88
C PRO A 179 -7.45 15.95 -10.36
N SER A 180 -8.26 16.54 -11.24
CA SER A 180 -9.56 17.13 -10.87
C SER A 180 -10.57 16.12 -10.29
N THR A 181 -10.35 14.83 -10.54
CA THR A 181 -11.15 13.72 -10.01
C THR A 181 -10.74 13.29 -8.60
N PHE A 182 -9.63 13.82 -8.06
CA PHE A 182 -9.16 13.50 -6.72
C PHE A 182 -10.19 13.96 -5.67
N CYS A 183 -10.46 13.10 -4.69
CA CYS A 183 -11.43 13.35 -3.63
C CYS A 183 -10.90 12.81 -2.30
N SER A 184 -10.81 13.68 -1.29
CA SER A 184 -10.26 13.32 0.03
C SER A 184 -11.27 12.74 1.00
N GLU A 185 -12.51 12.47 0.59
CA GLU A 185 -13.60 12.07 1.51
C GLU A 185 -13.24 10.86 2.39
N LYS A 186 -12.45 9.91 1.87
CA LYS A 186 -12.00 8.71 2.59
C LYS A 186 -10.53 8.74 2.99
N LEU A 187 -9.85 9.83 2.70
CA LEU A 187 -8.43 10.01 2.91
C LEU A 187 -8.15 10.23 4.40
N VAL A 188 -7.32 9.37 4.97
CA VAL A 188 -6.90 9.40 6.37
C VAL A 188 -5.56 10.11 6.49
N GLU A 189 -4.64 9.73 5.61
CA GLU A 189 -3.25 10.17 5.60
C GLU A 189 -2.87 10.73 4.23
N PHE A 190 -2.20 11.89 4.22
CA PHE A 190 -1.74 12.54 3.01
C PHE A 190 -0.35 13.14 3.19
N SER A 191 0.60 12.71 2.37
CA SER A 191 1.98 13.17 2.39
C SER A 191 2.49 13.40 0.96
N MET A 192 3.08 14.56 0.70
CA MET A 192 3.73 14.85 -0.60
C MET A 192 4.96 15.72 -0.37
N PRO A 193 5.97 15.19 0.33
CA PRO A 193 7.16 15.95 0.64
C PRO A 193 7.88 16.28 -0.66
N TYR A 194 8.36 17.52 -0.74
CA TYR A 194 9.13 18.08 -1.86
C TYR A 194 8.39 18.03 -3.20
N SER A 195 7.08 18.09 -3.17
CA SER A 195 6.26 18.09 -4.38
C SER A 195 6.28 19.43 -5.11
N ASN A 196 6.01 19.39 -6.43
CA ASN A 196 5.82 20.58 -7.26
C ASN A 196 4.43 21.21 -7.09
N VAL A 197 3.59 20.68 -6.20
CA VAL A 197 2.19 21.09 -6.08
C VAL A 197 2.09 22.53 -5.57
N LYS A 198 1.48 23.39 -6.39
CA LYS A 198 1.23 24.80 -6.04
C LYS A 198 -0.10 24.97 -5.32
N LYS A 199 -1.08 24.11 -5.63
CA LYS A 199 -2.43 24.13 -5.05
C LYS A 199 -2.98 22.71 -4.95
N LEU A 200 -3.40 22.32 -3.74
CA LEU A 200 -3.88 20.97 -3.46
C LEU A 200 -5.26 20.66 -4.04
N TRP A 201 -6.24 21.54 -3.82
CA TRP A 201 -7.59 21.43 -4.38
C TRP A 201 -8.36 22.75 -4.27
N HIS A 202 -9.57 22.78 -4.84
CA HIS A 202 -10.53 23.86 -4.66
C HIS A 202 -11.58 23.44 -3.63
N GLY A 203 -11.83 24.26 -2.60
CA GLY A 203 -12.88 24.01 -1.59
C GLY A 203 -12.36 23.54 -0.21
N VAL A 204 -13.30 23.24 0.68
CA VAL A 204 -13.05 22.79 2.07
C VAL A 204 -12.97 21.27 2.10
N GLN A 205 -11.97 20.76 2.82
CA GLN A 205 -11.67 19.35 2.95
C GLN A 205 -12.00 18.93 4.38
N VAL A 206 -12.85 17.91 4.56
CA VAL A 206 -13.36 17.50 5.88
C VAL A 206 -12.87 16.07 6.15
N HIS A 207 -12.25 15.83 7.32
CA HIS A 207 -11.84 14.51 7.87
C HIS A 207 -10.42 13.95 7.60
N MET A 208 -9.43 14.74 7.19
CA MET A 208 -8.03 14.26 7.22
C MET A 208 -7.45 14.32 8.62
N ILE A 209 -6.72 13.28 9.02
CA ILE A 209 -6.08 13.21 10.33
C ILE A 209 -4.69 13.84 10.29
N HIS A 210 -3.96 13.67 9.18
CA HIS A 210 -2.61 14.19 9.04
C HIS A 210 -2.29 14.61 7.59
N ILE A 211 -1.56 15.72 7.46
CA ILE A 211 -1.14 16.32 6.20
C ILE A 211 0.31 16.78 6.35
N SER A 212 1.20 16.22 5.53
CA SER A 212 2.61 16.64 5.46
C SER A 212 3.00 17.08 4.06
N ILE A 213 3.42 18.33 3.93
CA ILE A 213 3.93 18.90 2.68
C ILE A 213 5.15 19.75 3.03
N THR A 214 6.33 19.22 2.73
CA THR A 214 7.57 19.98 2.78
C THR A 214 7.89 20.49 1.37
N ARG A 215 8.50 21.67 1.25
CA ARG A 215 9.01 22.16 -0.03
C ARG A 215 10.51 21.99 -0.06
N GLN A 216 11.06 21.77 -1.25
CA GLN A 216 12.50 21.86 -1.45
C GLN A 216 12.85 23.35 -1.46
N ASP A 217 13.67 23.81 -0.51
CA ASP A 217 14.15 25.19 -0.53
C ASP A 217 15.04 25.38 -1.77
N PRO A 218 14.81 26.41 -2.60
CA PRO A 218 15.67 26.69 -3.73
C PRO A 218 17.02 27.20 -3.21
N TYR A 219 18.08 26.42 -3.42
CA TYR A 219 19.46 26.90 -3.33
C TYR A 219 19.82 27.78 -4.53
#